data_AF-A0A3A8AGF0-F1
#
_entry.id   AF-A0A3A8AGF0-F1
#
_cell.length_a   1.000
_cell.length_b   1.000
_cell.length_c   1.000
_cell.angle_alpha   90.00
_cell.angle_beta   90.00
_cell.angle_gamma   90.00
#
_symmetry.space_group_name_H-M   'P 1'
#
loop_
_entity.id
_entity.type
_entity.pdbx_description
1 polymer ?
#
loop_
_entity_poly.entity_id
_entity_poly.type
_entity_poly.pdbx_seq_one_letter_code
_entity_poly.pdbx_strand_id
1 'polypeptide(L)'
;MSDRRNEERLLSVAAKRALDAYQGHLHADSGNSFLFNWSDSDRFEAFVTQRGVGEFEISASVEIARQTIDLWDLALATKTLIDGSGNRLAIASPDGFPPIEELAVRSLTWMCLHEMMHAHLGHLDLIGRAHLAEFEKAEDGKKTKAGRPQWVEELDTDHRALVRPCLELQADNDASALLLGDLTEEGWIAFRIDAACIFVMMALMDRTEKQHPSEQRFYPLVATRFFTLFSQLFQYWLYEDAELVERDGESLVVSARSRDTDGFMRFAKEVLALSLNDLITIALFADAREFIDDMGQGKPFFADLYAIQYAENLNDAVLETRAAQEWRRLYGVNEAIMRLSGLREDRPTLSADRSRPR
;
A
#
# COMPACT_ATOMS: atom_id res chain seq x y z
N MET A 1 10.17 25.00 18.24
CA MET A 1 9.23 24.06 18.90
C MET A 1 8.04 23.98 17.98
N SER A 2 7.99 22.97 17.11
CA SER A 2 6.72 22.67 16.44
C SER A 2 5.68 22.41 17.54
N ASP A 3 4.49 22.95 17.36
CA ASP A 3 3.47 22.91 18.41
C ASP A 3 2.96 21.48 18.51
N ARG A 4 3.57 20.65 19.37
CA ARG A 4 3.20 19.24 19.64
C ARG A 4 1.69 18.97 19.58
N ARG A 5 0.90 19.92 20.08
CA ARG A 5 -0.56 19.83 20.09
C ARG A 5 -1.14 19.75 18.68
N ASN A 6 -0.52 20.42 17.71
CA ASN A 6 -0.84 20.33 16.31
C ASN A 6 -0.51 18.94 15.73
N GLU A 7 0.67 18.36 15.99
CA GLU A 7 0.97 16.99 15.54
C GLU A 7 0.01 15.95 16.14
N GLU A 8 -0.25 16.02 17.45
CA GLU A 8 -1.25 15.15 18.11
C GLU A 8 -2.65 15.36 17.52
N ARG A 9 -3.01 16.61 17.16
CA ARG A 9 -4.28 16.93 16.50
C ARG A 9 -4.37 16.31 15.11
N LEU A 10 -3.30 16.38 14.31
CA LEU A 10 -3.25 15.78 12.97
C LEU A 10 -3.42 14.27 13.05
N LEU A 11 -2.67 13.60 13.94
CA LEU A 11 -2.80 12.16 14.18
C LEU A 11 -4.20 11.77 14.63
N SER A 12 -4.79 12.54 15.54
CA SER A 12 -6.15 12.27 16.05
C SER A 12 -7.22 12.41 14.98
N VAL A 13 -7.12 13.41 14.10
CA VAL A 13 -8.04 13.54 12.96
C VAL A 13 -7.81 12.42 11.95
N ALA A 14 -6.55 12.10 11.65
CA ALA A 14 -6.20 11.03 10.71
C ALA A 14 -6.74 9.67 11.17
N ALA A 15 -6.58 9.34 12.46
CA ALA A 15 -7.10 8.14 13.09
C ALA A 15 -8.62 8.06 13.04
N LYS A 16 -9.31 9.18 13.31
CA LYS A 16 -10.77 9.24 13.18
C LYS A 16 -11.21 8.95 11.75
N ARG A 17 -10.59 9.58 10.75
CA ARG A 17 -10.90 9.35 9.33
C ARG A 17 -10.64 7.89 8.91
N ALA A 18 -9.54 7.30 9.40
CA ALA A 18 -9.23 5.89 9.16
C ALA A 18 -10.28 4.97 9.78
N LEU A 19 -10.71 5.25 11.01
CA LEU A 19 -11.76 4.49 11.68
C LEU A 19 -13.11 4.60 10.95
N ASP A 20 -13.48 5.81 10.54
CA ASP A 20 -14.71 6.07 9.78
C ASP A 20 -14.69 5.30 8.44
N ALA A 21 -13.56 5.32 7.71
CA ALA A 21 -13.37 4.58 6.46
C ALA A 21 -13.42 3.05 6.67
N TYR A 22 -12.73 2.54 7.69
CA TYR A 22 -12.75 1.13 8.06
C TYR A 22 -14.16 0.64 8.38
N GLN A 23 -14.89 1.37 9.21
CA GLN A 23 -16.26 1.01 9.62
C GLN A 23 -17.26 1.11 8.47
N GLY A 24 -17.05 2.06 7.55
CA GLY A 24 -17.91 2.27 6.38
C GLY A 24 -17.84 1.15 5.35
N HIS A 25 -16.66 0.54 5.15
CA HIS A 25 -16.43 -0.44 4.07
C HIS A 25 -16.42 -1.89 4.55
N LEU A 26 -15.81 -2.17 5.70
CA LEU A 26 -15.61 -3.55 6.17
C LEU A 26 -16.71 -4.03 7.14
N HIS A 27 -17.78 -3.24 7.29
CA HIS A 27 -18.95 -3.47 8.15
C HIS A 27 -18.64 -3.64 9.65
N ALA A 28 -19.64 -3.29 10.47
CA ALA A 28 -19.57 -3.25 11.94
C ALA A 28 -19.32 -4.61 12.64
N ASP A 29 -19.35 -5.72 11.90
CA ASP A 29 -19.38 -7.08 12.45
C ASP A 29 -17.99 -7.72 12.62
N SER A 30 -16.89 -7.04 12.26
CA SER A 30 -15.54 -7.57 12.49
C SER A 30 -15.24 -7.85 13.96
N GLY A 31 -15.98 -7.24 14.89
CA GLY A 31 -15.73 -7.34 16.33
C GLY A 31 -14.44 -6.65 16.78
N ASN A 32 -13.70 -6.04 15.85
CA ASN A 32 -12.46 -5.35 16.13
C ASN A 32 -12.72 -3.93 16.65
N SER A 33 -12.00 -3.55 17.69
CA SER A 33 -11.98 -2.22 18.28
C SER A 33 -10.56 -1.69 18.31
N PHE A 34 -10.42 -0.39 18.06
CA PHE A 34 -9.12 0.26 17.90
C PHE A 34 -8.98 1.42 18.88
N LEU A 35 -7.90 1.38 19.65
CA LEU A 35 -7.41 2.48 20.47
C LEU A 35 -6.22 3.13 19.77
N PHE A 36 -6.09 4.45 19.91
CA PHE A 36 -5.00 5.21 19.31
C PHE A 36 -4.18 5.89 20.39
N ASN A 37 -2.86 5.72 20.34
CA ASN A 37 -1.94 6.23 21.35
C ASN A 37 -0.77 6.97 20.69
N TRP A 38 -0.58 8.24 21.04
CA TRP A 38 0.47 9.08 20.46
C TRP A 38 1.64 9.24 21.42
N SER A 39 2.85 8.91 20.96
CA SER A 39 4.06 8.97 21.78
C SER A 39 4.91 10.20 21.48
N ASP A 40 5.69 10.62 22.47
CA ASP A 40 6.69 11.69 22.36
C ASP A 40 8.02 11.22 21.78
N SER A 41 8.04 10.02 21.18
CA SER A 41 9.23 9.46 20.54
C SER A 41 9.70 10.39 19.40
N ASP A 42 11.01 10.57 19.29
CA ASP A 42 11.67 11.25 18.18
C ASP A 42 11.98 10.30 17.02
N ARG A 43 11.56 9.04 17.12
CA ARG A 43 11.69 8.02 16.08
C ARG A 43 10.50 8.10 15.12
N PHE A 44 10.72 7.86 13.83
CA PHE A 44 9.63 7.66 12.87
C PHE A 44 9.09 6.23 13.05
N GLU A 45 8.06 6.04 13.87
CA GLU A 45 7.52 4.73 14.20
C GLU A 45 6.00 4.74 14.37
N ALA A 46 5.34 3.76 13.76
CA ALA A 46 3.98 3.36 14.05
C ALA A 46 3.91 1.84 14.15
N PHE A 47 2.98 1.32 14.93
CA PHE A 47 2.78 -0.13 15.07
C PHE A 47 1.41 -0.42 15.69
N VAL A 48 0.88 -1.61 15.38
CA VAL A 48 -0.33 -2.14 16.04
C VAL A 48 0.01 -3.27 17.02
N THR A 49 -0.66 -3.28 18.17
CA THR A 49 -0.57 -4.34 19.17
C THR A 49 -1.95 -4.86 19.56
N GLN A 50 -2.05 -6.15 19.86
CA GLN A 50 -3.27 -6.73 20.41
C GLN A 50 -3.31 -6.56 21.94
N ARG A 51 -4.38 -5.97 22.45
CA ARG A 51 -4.66 -5.77 23.89
C ARG A 51 -5.57 -6.86 24.46
N GLY A 52 -6.48 -7.37 23.63
CA GLY A 52 -7.49 -8.36 23.98
C GLY A 52 -8.08 -9.02 22.72
N VAL A 53 -9.05 -9.92 22.91
CA VAL A 53 -9.75 -10.54 21.78
C VAL A 53 -10.56 -9.46 21.05
N GLY A 54 -10.20 -9.17 19.81
CA GLY A 54 -10.82 -8.07 19.04
C GLY A 54 -10.47 -6.67 19.55
N GLU A 55 -9.48 -6.52 20.43
CA GLU A 55 -9.06 -5.21 20.95
C GLU A 55 -7.62 -4.91 20.54
N PHE A 56 -7.43 -3.85 19.77
CA PHE A 56 -6.14 -3.46 19.21
C PHE A 56 -5.78 -2.03 19.59
N GLU A 57 -4.48 -1.76 19.73
CA GLU A 57 -3.95 -0.42 19.93
C GLU A 57 -2.96 -0.09 18.83
N ILE A 58 -3.22 1.01 18.13
CA ILE A 58 -2.29 1.64 17.17
C ILE A 58 -1.52 2.71 17.93
N SER A 59 -0.21 2.55 17.97
CA SER A 59 0.71 3.54 18.53
C SER A 59 1.48 4.20 17.41
N ALA A 60 1.62 5.53 17.45
CA ALA A 60 2.47 6.28 16.52
C ALA A 60 3.19 7.41 17.25
N SER A 61 4.40 7.75 16.79
CA SER A 61 5.11 8.92 17.29
C SER A 61 4.59 10.21 16.65
N VAL A 62 4.64 11.32 17.39
CA VAL A 62 4.38 12.66 16.84
C VAL A 62 5.39 13.05 15.75
N GLU A 63 6.56 12.39 15.72
CA GLU A 63 7.59 12.60 14.70
C GLU A 63 7.09 12.22 13.29
N ILE A 64 6.26 11.19 13.14
CA ILE A 64 5.68 10.86 11.83
C ILE A 64 4.89 12.04 11.26
N ALA A 65 4.06 12.69 12.08
CA ALA A 65 3.27 13.83 11.63
C ALA A 65 4.17 15.01 11.22
N ARG A 66 5.23 15.28 11.99
CA ARG A 66 6.21 16.32 11.67
C ARG A 66 6.91 16.06 10.34
N GLN A 67 7.48 14.87 10.15
CA GLN A 67 8.19 14.51 8.92
C GLN A 67 7.27 14.50 7.69
N THR A 68 6.00 14.12 7.88
CA THR A 68 4.97 14.20 6.84
C THR A 68 4.74 15.65 6.39
N ILE A 69 4.58 16.58 7.33
CA ILE A 69 4.39 18.01 7.04
C ILE A 69 5.62 18.56 6.33
N ASP A 70 6.81 18.29 6.86
CA ASP A 70 8.07 18.80 6.30
C ASP A 70 8.27 18.32 4.85
N LEU A 71 7.96 17.05 4.56
CA LEU A 71 8.05 16.53 3.20
C LEU A 71 7.03 17.18 2.27
N TRP A 72 5.79 17.39 2.73
CA TRP A 72 4.78 18.07 1.92
C TRP A 72 5.11 19.54 1.66
N ASP A 73 5.66 20.27 2.64
CA ASP A 73 6.12 21.65 2.47
C ASP A 73 7.20 21.73 1.38
N LEU A 74 8.20 20.85 1.46
CA LEU A 74 9.26 20.75 0.45
C LEU A 74 8.73 20.38 -0.94
N ALA A 75 7.89 19.35 -1.01
CA ALA A 75 7.37 18.85 -2.28
C ALA A 75 6.46 19.90 -2.95
N LEU A 76 5.56 20.53 -2.20
CA LEU A 76 4.67 21.56 -2.73
C LEU A 76 5.39 22.85 -3.10
N ALA A 77 6.57 23.15 -2.54
CA ALA A 77 7.38 24.29 -2.98
C ALA A 77 7.75 24.23 -4.47
N THR A 78 7.67 23.06 -5.09
CA THR A 78 7.93 22.83 -6.52
C THR A 78 6.84 23.40 -7.44
N LYS A 79 7.06 23.25 -8.75
CA LYS A 79 6.11 23.56 -9.82
C LYS A 79 5.55 22.31 -10.50
N THR A 80 5.81 21.11 -9.96
CA THR A 80 5.45 19.84 -10.59
C THR A 80 4.18 19.25 -10.02
N LEU A 81 3.92 19.42 -8.72
CA LEU A 81 2.67 19.01 -8.06
C LEU A 81 1.53 19.98 -8.38
N ILE A 82 1.05 19.92 -9.62
CA ILE A 82 -0.03 20.74 -10.15
C ILE A 82 -1.18 19.90 -10.73
N ASP A 83 -2.38 20.49 -10.74
CA ASP A 83 -3.54 19.99 -11.46
C ASP A 83 -3.42 20.28 -12.97
N GLY A 84 -4.37 19.76 -13.77
CA GLY A 84 -4.41 20.00 -15.22
C GLY A 84 -4.59 21.47 -15.63
N SER A 85 -4.93 22.35 -14.68
CA SER A 85 -5.08 23.80 -14.88
C SER A 85 -3.83 24.58 -14.43
N GLY A 86 -2.80 23.90 -13.93
CA GLY A 86 -1.57 24.53 -13.44
C GLY A 86 -1.66 25.07 -12.01
N ASN A 87 -2.75 24.83 -11.29
CA ASN A 87 -2.85 25.15 -9.87
C ASN A 87 -2.14 24.08 -9.06
N ARG A 88 -1.64 24.43 -7.87
CA ARG A 88 -1.07 23.44 -6.95
C ARG A 88 -2.11 22.39 -6.59
N LEU A 89 -1.67 21.14 -6.47
CA LEU A 89 -2.51 20.09 -5.91
C LEU A 89 -2.97 20.53 -4.51
N ALA A 90 -4.28 20.71 -4.38
CA ALA A 90 -4.93 21.11 -3.15
C ALA A 90 -6.31 20.46 -3.12
N ILE A 91 -6.74 20.10 -1.92
CA ILE A 91 -8.06 19.55 -1.69
C ILE A 91 -8.75 20.40 -0.61
N ALA A 92 -10.07 20.49 -0.71
CA ALA A 92 -10.86 21.11 0.34
C ALA A 92 -10.65 20.33 1.65
N SER A 93 -10.31 21.03 2.72
CA SER A 93 -10.22 20.43 4.04
C SER A 93 -11.59 20.44 4.71
N PRO A 94 -12.24 19.28 4.93
CA PRO A 94 -13.51 19.23 5.68
C PRO A 94 -13.33 19.71 7.13
N ASP A 95 -12.14 19.55 7.71
CA ASP A 95 -11.81 19.91 9.09
C ASP A 95 -11.13 21.30 9.21
N GLY A 96 -11.15 22.11 8.14
CA GLY A 96 -10.57 23.46 8.13
C GLY A 96 -9.04 23.57 8.29
N PHE A 97 -8.28 22.50 8.03
CA PHE A 97 -6.82 22.55 7.93
C PHE A 97 -6.36 23.38 6.72
N PRO A 98 -5.18 24.04 6.83
CA PRO A 98 -4.50 24.55 5.65
C PRO A 98 -4.07 23.40 4.71
N PRO A 99 -3.74 23.70 3.44
CA PRO A 99 -3.53 22.66 2.43
C PRO A 99 -2.45 21.63 2.77
N ILE A 100 -1.31 22.04 3.36
CA ILE A 100 -0.21 21.13 3.71
C ILE A 100 -0.66 20.17 4.82
N GLU A 101 -1.31 20.69 5.85
CA GLU A 101 -1.80 19.88 6.95
C GLU A 101 -2.91 18.92 6.51
N GLU A 102 -3.77 19.30 5.57
CA GLU A 102 -4.78 18.38 5.01
C GLU A 102 -4.14 17.22 4.25
N LEU A 103 -3.11 17.49 3.44
CA LEU A 103 -2.34 16.43 2.76
C LEU A 103 -1.61 15.54 3.78
N ALA A 104 -1.09 16.13 4.84
CA ALA A 104 -0.48 15.39 5.94
C ALA A 104 -1.50 14.50 6.65
N VAL A 105 -2.69 15.00 6.96
CA VAL A 105 -3.79 14.21 7.55
C VAL A 105 -4.14 13.02 6.66
N ARG A 106 -4.28 13.22 5.34
CA ARG A 106 -4.58 12.12 4.40
C ARG A 106 -3.48 11.06 4.36
N SER A 107 -2.22 11.49 4.37
CA SER A 107 -1.06 10.57 4.43
C SER A 107 -1.07 9.76 5.73
N LEU A 108 -1.33 10.42 6.86
CA LEU A 108 -1.45 9.79 8.18
C LEU A 108 -2.69 8.89 8.29
N THR A 109 -3.79 9.20 7.58
CA THR A 109 -4.98 8.36 7.49
C THR A 109 -4.63 7.04 6.84
N TRP A 110 -3.87 7.05 5.74
CA TRP A 110 -3.39 5.82 5.12
C TRP A 110 -2.52 5.01 6.09
N MET A 111 -1.59 5.64 6.81
CA MET A 111 -0.76 4.95 7.80
C MET A 111 -1.61 4.28 8.89
N CYS A 112 -2.64 4.97 9.40
CA CYS A 112 -3.57 4.37 10.35
C CYS A 112 -4.33 3.19 9.73
N LEU A 113 -4.82 3.31 8.50
CA LEU A 113 -5.48 2.21 7.79
C LEU A 113 -4.55 1.01 7.59
N HIS A 114 -3.29 1.23 7.21
CA HIS A 114 -2.27 0.19 7.05
C HIS A 114 -2.09 -0.61 8.35
N GLU A 115 -1.90 0.07 9.48
CA GLU A 115 -1.79 -0.58 10.79
C GLU A 115 -3.09 -1.31 11.19
N MET A 116 -4.26 -0.76 10.86
CA MET A 116 -5.55 -1.44 11.05
C MET A 116 -5.66 -2.71 10.21
N MET A 117 -5.12 -2.71 8.98
CA MET A 117 -5.15 -3.88 8.10
C MET A 117 -4.29 -5.03 8.62
N HIS A 118 -3.16 -4.75 9.28
CA HIS A 118 -2.42 -5.80 9.98
C HIS A 118 -3.27 -6.51 11.04
N ALA A 119 -4.10 -5.78 11.78
CA ALA A 119 -5.02 -6.39 12.75
C ALA A 119 -6.17 -7.12 12.06
N HIS A 120 -6.78 -6.50 11.04
CA HIS A 120 -7.92 -7.06 10.30
C HIS A 120 -7.58 -8.39 9.63
N LEU A 121 -6.42 -8.48 8.99
CA LEU A 121 -5.95 -9.65 8.27
C LEU A 121 -5.31 -10.72 9.18
N GLY A 122 -5.31 -10.50 10.51
CA GLY A 122 -4.73 -11.44 11.47
C GLY A 122 -3.20 -11.54 11.39
N HIS A 123 -2.51 -10.53 10.84
CA HIS A 123 -1.05 -10.56 10.73
C HIS A 123 -0.36 -10.67 12.09
N LEU A 124 -0.99 -10.14 13.15
CA LEU A 124 -0.45 -10.21 14.51
C LEU A 124 -0.33 -11.64 15.05
N ASP A 125 -1.18 -12.57 14.61
CA ASP A 125 -1.04 -13.99 14.97
C ASP A 125 0.18 -14.65 14.30
N LEU A 126 0.70 -14.04 13.23
CA LEU A 126 1.83 -14.55 12.46
C LEU A 126 3.17 -13.99 12.92
N ILE A 127 3.23 -12.68 13.15
CA ILE A 127 4.47 -11.96 13.42
C ILE A 127 4.52 -11.36 14.83
N GLY A 128 3.45 -11.49 15.62
CA GLY A 128 3.33 -11.00 17.00
C GLY A 128 3.07 -9.50 17.09
N ARG A 129 3.97 -8.69 16.51
CA ARG A 129 3.83 -7.25 16.35
C ARG A 129 4.18 -6.86 14.90
N ALA A 130 3.39 -5.96 14.32
CA ALA A 130 3.66 -5.33 13.04
C ALA A 130 4.15 -3.90 13.31
N HIS A 131 5.26 -3.50 12.70
CA HIS A 131 5.84 -2.17 12.85
C HIS A 131 5.96 -1.52 11.47
N LEU A 132 5.73 -0.22 11.38
CA LEU A 132 5.93 0.60 10.18
C LEU A 132 7.43 0.72 9.82
N ALA A 133 8.30 0.63 10.83
CA ALA A 133 9.75 0.52 10.63
C ALA A 133 10.42 -0.25 11.80
N GLU A 134 11.09 -1.35 11.47
CA GLU A 134 11.72 -2.26 12.44
C GLU A 134 13.19 -1.84 12.72
N PHE A 135 13.41 -1.05 13.77
CA PHE A 135 14.75 -0.55 14.12
C PHE A 135 15.53 -1.39 15.12
N GLU A 136 14.87 -2.34 15.78
CA GLU A 136 15.49 -3.20 16.77
C GLU A 136 15.23 -4.64 16.35
N LYS A 137 16.28 -5.48 16.34
CA LYS A 137 16.09 -6.93 16.49
C LYS A 137 15.11 -7.06 17.63
N ALA A 138 13.93 -7.64 17.39
CA ALA A 138 12.93 -7.82 18.42
C ALA A 138 13.56 -8.63 19.57
N GLU A 139 14.22 -7.95 20.50
CA GLU A 139 14.74 -8.54 21.72
C GLU A 139 13.51 -8.82 22.57
N ASP A 140 13.03 -10.05 22.47
CA ASP A 140 12.31 -10.77 23.53
C ASP A 140 11.16 -10.01 24.21
N GLY A 141 10.43 -9.19 23.46
CA GLY A 141 9.21 -8.54 23.91
C GLY A 141 8.04 -9.51 23.96
N LYS A 142 8.08 -10.49 24.88
CA LYS A 142 7.04 -11.50 25.16
C LYS A 142 6.40 -12.05 23.89
N LYS A 143 6.98 -13.11 23.32
CA LYS A 143 6.25 -14.01 22.41
C LYS A 143 4.84 -14.18 22.97
N THR A 144 3.84 -13.66 22.27
CA THR A 144 2.47 -14.04 22.54
C THR A 144 2.46 -15.57 22.51
N LYS A 145 1.78 -16.22 23.45
CA LYS A 145 1.82 -17.68 23.61
C LYS A 145 1.35 -18.45 22.35
N ALA A 146 0.79 -17.75 21.36
CA ALA A 146 0.57 -18.28 20.04
C ALA A 146 1.93 -18.55 19.38
N GLY A 147 2.35 -19.81 19.35
CA GLY A 147 3.45 -20.22 18.48
C GLY A 147 3.15 -19.82 17.03
N ARG A 148 4.20 -19.72 16.21
CA ARG A 148 4.07 -19.50 14.76
C ARG A 148 3.00 -20.46 14.20
N PRO A 149 2.01 -19.98 13.41
CA PRO A 149 0.98 -20.85 12.89
C PRO A 149 1.57 -22.03 12.12
N GLN A 150 0.99 -23.22 12.31
CA GLN A 150 1.52 -24.46 11.76
C GLN A 150 1.68 -24.40 10.24
N TRP A 151 0.78 -23.70 9.54
CA TRP A 151 0.84 -23.56 8.09
C TRP A 151 2.06 -22.78 7.60
N VAL A 152 2.68 -21.92 8.41
CA VAL A 152 3.92 -21.24 8.02
C VAL A 152 5.07 -22.23 7.92
N GLU A 153 5.01 -23.33 8.68
CA GLU A 153 5.97 -24.42 8.58
C GLU A 153 5.74 -25.29 7.32
N GLU A 154 4.57 -25.17 6.66
CA GLU A 154 4.28 -25.82 5.38
C GLU A 154 4.90 -25.07 4.19
N LEU A 155 5.35 -23.82 4.39
CA LEU A 155 6.11 -23.08 3.38
C LEU A 155 7.56 -23.57 3.31
N ASP A 156 8.09 -23.63 2.09
CA ASP A 156 9.51 -23.85 1.83
C ASP A 156 10.38 -22.82 2.54
N THR A 157 11.62 -23.20 2.90
CA THR A 157 12.52 -22.35 3.69
C THR A 157 12.75 -20.98 3.03
N ASP A 158 12.89 -20.95 1.70
CA ASP A 158 13.08 -19.72 0.95
C ASP A 158 11.82 -18.84 0.94
N HIS A 159 10.62 -19.45 0.92
CA HIS A 159 9.35 -18.72 1.00
C HIS A 159 9.08 -18.15 2.39
N ARG A 160 9.58 -18.80 3.46
CA ARG A 160 9.41 -18.29 4.83
C ARG A 160 10.03 -16.91 5.04
N ALA A 161 11.13 -16.61 4.34
CA ALA A 161 11.77 -15.30 4.39
C ALA A 161 10.94 -14.20 3.69
N LEU A 162 10.03 -14.60 2.79
CA LEU A 162 9.17 -13.70 2.01
C LEU A 162 7.81 -13.43 2.69
N VAL A 163 7.49 -14.14 3.78
CA VAL A 163 6.21 -13.98 4.49
C VAL A 163 5.98 -12.53 4.91
N ARG A 164 6.93 -11.91 5.62
CA ARG A 164 6.79 -10.54 6.09
C ARG A 164 6.55 -9.54 4.95
N PRO A 165 7.38 -9.49 3.89
CA PRO A 165 7.08 -8.68 2.71
C PRO A 165 5.69 -8.90 2.11
N CYS A 166 5.19 -10.15 2.10
CA CYS A 166 3.84 -10.42 1.61
C CYS A 166 2.76 -9.81 2.53
N LEU A 167 2.90 -9.92 3.85
CA LEU A 167 1.96 -9.32 4.80
C LEU A 167 1.91 -7.79 4.68
N GLU A 168 3.07 -7.15 4.48
CA GLU A 168 3.15 -5.71 4.21
C GLU A 168 2.40 -5.33 2.92
N LEU A 169 2.58 -6.10 1.83
CA LEU A 169 1.84 -5.86 0.57
C LEU A 169 0.32 -6.04 0.73
N GLN A 170 -0.12 -6.99 1.55
CA GLN A 170 -1.56 -7.17 1.82
C GLN A 170 -2.11 -5.97 2.60
N ALA A 171 -1.42 -5.53 3.66
CA ALA A 171 -1.83 -4.37 4.45
C ALA A 171 -1.84 -3.08 3.61
N ASP A 172 -0.83 -2.88 2.77
CA ASP A 172 -0.77 -1.77 1.82
C ASP A 172 -1.93 -1.77 0.85
N ASN A 173 -2.22 -2.93 0.26
CA ASN A 173 -3.27 -3.07 -0.72
C ASN A 173 -4.62 -2.67 -0.13
N ASP A 174 -4.99 -3.27 0.99
CA ASP A 174 -6.31 -3.09 1.58
C ASP A 174 -6.46 -1.67 2.14
N ALA A 175 -5.41 -1.11 2.74
CA ALA A 175 -5.40 0.27 3.20
C ALA A 175 -5.50 1.28 2.05
N SER A 176 -4.82 1.01 0.93
CA SER A 176 -4.89 1.84 -0.26
C SER A 176 -6.27 1.78 -0.90
N ALA A 177 -6.87 0.59 -1.00
CA ALA A 177 -8.23 0.44 -1.51
C ALA A 177 -9.25 1.23 -0.68
N LEU A 178 -9.15 1.19 0.66
CA LEU A 178 -10.02 1.95 1.55
C LEU A 178 -9.85 3.46 1.42
N LEU A 179 -8.62 3.95 1.22
CA LEU A 179 -8.38 5.39 1.08
C LEU A 179 -8.78 5.91 -0.30
N LEU A 180 -8.45 5.18 -1.36
CA LEU A 180 -8.70 5.59 -2.74
C LEU A 180 -10.18 5.50 -3.11
N GLY A 181 -10.91 4.58 -2.48
CA GLY A 181 -12.33 4.37 -2.71
C GLY A 181 -12.66 3.97 -4.15
N ASP A 182 -13.89 4.27 -4.57
CA ASP A 182 -14.34 4.01 -5.94
C ASP A 182 -13.75 5.04 -6.92
N LEU A 183 -13.21 4.54 -8.02
CA LEU A 183 -12.57 5.37 -9.02
C LEU A 183 -13.56 5.78 -10.13
N THR A 184 -14.01 7.04 -10.09
CA THR A 184 -14.86 7.65 -11.15
C THR A 184 -14.09 8.74 -11.92
N GLU A 185 -14.58 9.15 -13.09
CA GLU A 185 -13.97 10.25 -13.87
C GLU A 185 -13.91 11.56 -13.07
N GLU A 186 -14.96 11.86 -12.29
CA GLU A 186 -15.02 13.05 -11.44
C GLU A 186 -14.01 12.98 -10.28
N GLY A 187 -13.60 11.78 -9.89
CA GLY A 187 -12.68 11.51 -8.79
C GLY A 187 -11.20 11.59 -9.14
N TRP A 188 -10.82 11.77 -10.41
CA TRP A 188 -9.42 11.67 -10.86
C TRP A 188 -8.42 12.55 -10.12
N ILE A 189 -8.79 13.80 -9.79
CA ILE A 189 -7.89 14.69 -9.04
C ILE A 189 -7.73 14.23 -7.60
N ALA A 190 -8.83 13.86 -6.94
CA ALA A 190 -8.80 13.34 -5.57
C ALA A 190 -7.94 12.07 -5.51
N PHE A 191 -8.15 11.17 -6.47
CA PHE A 191 -7.35 9.97 -6.67
C PHE A 191 -5.84 10.28 -6.73
N ARG A 192 -5.42 11.22 -7.59
CA ARG A 192 -4.00 11.59 -7.70
C ARG A 192 -3.43 12.09 -6.37
N ILE A 193 -4.21 12.90 -5.65
CA ILE A 193 -3.83 13.43 -4.34
C ILE A 193 -3.65 12.30 -3.34
N ASP A 194 -4.59 11.36 -3.28
CA ASP A 194 -4.54 10.25 -2.34
C ASP A 194 -3.39 9.28 -2.68
N ALA A 195 -3.16 8.98 -3.97
CA ALA A 195 -2.00 8.21 -4.40
C ALA A 195 -0.67 8.89 -4.01
N ALA A 196 -0.59 10.22 -4.12
CA ALA A 196 0.57 10.98 -3.66
C ALA A 196 0.73 10.92 -2.13
N CYS A 197 -0.36 11.00 -1.36
CA CYS A 197 -0.37 10.86 0.11
C CYS A 197 0.12 9.48 0.58
N ILE A 198 -0.34 8.41 -0.07
CA ILE A 198 0.13 7.05 0.16
C ILE A 198 1.64 6.98 -0.03
N PHE A 199 2.12 7.54 -1.16
CA PHE A 199 3.53 7.47 -1.50
C PHE A 199 4.43 8.30 -0.59
N VAL A 200 3.98 9.45 -0.09
CA VAL A 200 4.72 10.20 0.94
C VAL A 200 5.00 9.29 2.14
N MET A 201 4.05 8.48 2.60
CA MET A 201 4.30 7.53 3.69
C MET A 201 5.28 6.44 3.31
N MET A 202 5.10 5.79 2.16
CA MET A 202 6.03 4.77 1.71
C MET A 202 7.47 5.30 1.56
N ALA A 203 7.63 6.53 1.04
CA ALA A 203 8.93 7.17 0.87
C ALA A 203 9.59 7.52 2.21
N LEU A 204 8.82 7.98 3.21
CA LEU A 204 9.33 8.22 4.56
C LEU A 204 9.73 6.90 5.26
N MET A 205 8.96 5.83 5.07
CA MET A 205 9.30 4.50 5.60
C MET A 205 10.65 4.03 5.04
N ASP A 206 10.86 4.11 3.72
CA ASP A 206 12.12 3.69 3.08
C ASP A 206 13.31 4.55 3.48
N ARG A 207 13.11 5.88 3.57
CA ARG A 207 14.13 6.77 4.11
C ARG A 207 14.56 6.33 5.50
N THR A 208 13.61 5.92 6.34
CA THR A 208 13.91 5.53 7.72
C THR A 208 14.54 4.14 7.79
N GLU A 209 14.08 3.17 7.00
CA GLU A 209 14.69 1.83 6.89
C GLU A 209 16.18 1.94 6.49
N LYS A 210 16.50 2.83 5.54
CA LYS A 210 17.89 3.08 5.09
C LYS A 210 18.80 3.65 6.16
N GLN A 211 18.27 4.40 7.12
CA GLN A 211 19.04 4.93 8.24
C GLN A 211 19.40 3.86 9.26
N HIS A 212 18.70 2.72 9.22
CA HIS A 212 18.85 1.62 10.15
C HIS A 212 18.94 0.28 9.40
N PRO A 213 19.99 0.08 8.59
CA PRO A 213 20.11 -1.13 7.77
C PRO A 213 20.21 -2.36 8.68
N SER A 214 19.14 -3.15 8.69
CA SER A 214 19.13 -4.50 9.24
C SER A 214 19.77 -5.47 8.24
N GLU A 215 20.28 -6.62 8.72
CA GLU A 215 20.76 -7.70 7.84
C GLU A 215 19.61 -8.34 7.03
N GLN A 216 18.36 -8.10 7.43
CA GLN A 216 17.14 -8.61 6.78
C GLN A 216 16.22 -7.44 6.46
N ARG A 217 15.99 -7.19 5.17
CA ARG A 217 14.96 -6.26 4.71
C ARG A 217 13.59 -6.83 5.06
N PHE A 218 12.80 -6.10 5.84
CA PHE A 218 11.49 -6.57 6.29
C PHE A 218 10.34 -6.11 5.38
N TYR A 219 10.54 -5.02 4.66
CA TYR A 219 9.56 -4.44 3.75
C TYR A 219 9.92 -4.73 2.29
N PRO A 220 8.93 -4.85 1.39
CA PRO A 220 9.20 -4.81 -0.04
C PRO A 220 9.87 -3.49 -0.45
N LEU A 221 10.47 -3.44 -1.64
CA LEU A 221 10.87 -2.17 -2.24
C LEU A 221 9.67 -1.22 -2.29
N VAL A 222 9.87 0.05 -1.97
CA VAL A 222 8.83 1.07 -2.17
C VAL A 222 8.33 1.05 -3.62
N ALA A 223 9.25 0.83 -4.56
CA ALA A 223 8.89 0.69 -5.96
C ALA A 223 7.97 -0.51 -6.21
N THR A 224 8.14 -1.63 -5.50
CA THR A 224 7.25 -2.81 -5.56
C THR A 224 5.88 -2.55 -4.94
N ARG A 225 5.83 -1.89 -3.76
CA ARG A 225 4.58 -1.50 -3.10
C ARG A 225 3.75 -0.59 -4.02
N PHE A 226 4.43 0.37 -4.63
CA PHE A 226 3.83 1.30 -5.57
C PHE A 226 3.45 0.66 -6.91
N PHE A 227 4.29 -0.24 -7.45
CA PHE A 227 3.97 -1.03 -8.64
C PHE A 227 2.70 -1.87 -8.41
N THR A 228 2.55 -2.45 -7.22
CA THR A 228 1.33 -3.18 -6.82
C THR A 228 0.11 -2.26 -6.87
N LEU A 229 0.19 -1.09 -6.24
CA LEU A 229 -0.87 -0.09 -6.30
C LEU A 229 -1.24 0.25 -7.75
N PHE A 230 -0.27 0.60 -8.58
CA PHE A 230 -0.51 0.98 -9.97
C PHE A 230 -1.05 -0.15 -10.84
N SER A 231 -0.64 -1.39 -10.57
CA SER A 231 -1.18 -2.56 -11.27
C SER A 231 -2.69 -2.70 -11.09
N GLN A 232 -3.20 -2.36 -9.92
CA GLN A 232 -4.63 -2.42 -9.62
C GLN A 232 -5.39 -1.29 -10.29
N LEU A 233 -4.84 -0.08 -10.26
CA LEU A 233 -5.44 1.07 -10.96
C LEU A 233 -5.55 0.83 -12.45
N PHE A 234 -4.50 0.26 -13.03
CA PHE A 234 -4.47 -0.09 -14.43
C PHE A 234 -5.57 -1.11 -14.76
N GLN A 235 -5.91 -2.02 -13.83
CA GLN A 235 -7.01 -2.98 -13.99
C GLN A 235 -8.40 -2.32 -13.89
N TYR A 236 -8.62 -1.44 -12.91
CA TYR A 236 -9.92 -0.78 -12.70
C TYR A 236 -10.40 0.03 -13.90
N TRP A 237 -9.50 0.71 -14.62
CA TRP A 237 -9.90 1.65 -15.68
C TRP A 237 -10.07 1.04 -17.07
N LEU A 238 -9.45 -0.08 -17.37
CA LEU A 238 -9.51 -0.62 -18.74
C LEU A 238 -10.90 -1.17 -19.12
N TYR A 239 -11.80 -1.32 -18.14
CA TYR A 239 -12.91 -2.25 -18.23
C TYR A 239 -14.04 -1.93 -17.22
N GLU A 240 -15.06 -1.18 -17.67
CA GLU A 240 -16.24 -0.76 -16.87
C GLU A 240 -17.01 -1.93 -16.21
N ASP A 241 -16.86 -3.16 -16.73
CA ASP A 241 -17.42 -4.42 -16.20
C ASP A 241 -16.30 -5.49 -15.97
N ALA A 242 -15.10 -5.08 -15.56
CA ALA A 242 -14.01 -6.01 -15.27
C ALA A 242 -14.37 -6.99 -14.14
N GLU A 243 -14.37 -8.28 -14.46
CA GLU A 243 -14.17 -9.32 -13.45
C GLU A 243 -12.72 -9.84 -13.54
N LEU A 244 -12.05 -9.89 -12.39
CA LEU A 244 -10.74 -10.53 -12.27
C LEU A 244 -10.93 -12.04 -12.26
N VAL A 245 -10.50 -12.69 -13.35
CA VAL A 245 -10.43 -14.15 -13.42
C VAL A 245 -8.97 -14.55 -13.27
N GLU A 246 -8.68 -15.21 -12.16
CA GLU A 246 -7.37 -15.83 -11.93
C GLU A 246 -7.12 -16.88 -13.01
N ARG A 247 -5.99 -16.77 -13.71
CA ARG A 247 -5.52 -17.78 -14.66
C ARG A 247 -4.32 -18.47 -14.04
N ASP A 248 -4.52 -19.74 -13.65
CA ASP A 248 -3.53 -20.71 -13.17
C ASP A 248 -2.16 -20.10 -12.80
N GLY A 249 -2.11 -19.37 -11.68
CA GLY A 249 -0.88 -18.99 -10.98
C GLY A 249 0.04 -17.96 -11.64
N GLU A 250 -0.31 -17.35 -12.79
CA GLU A 250 0.68 -16.51 -13.51
C GLU A 250 0.16 -15.18 -14.09
N SER A 251 -1.16 -14.98 -14.25
CA SER A 251 -1.69 -13.72 -14.80
C SER A 251 -3.08 -13.39 -14.22
N LEU A 252 -3.28 -12.12 -13.87
CA LEU A 252 -4.61 -11.56 -13.59
C LEU A 252 -5.28 -11.25 -14.93
N VAL A 253 -6.16 -12.14 -15.41
CA VAL A 253 -6.88 -11.90 -16.66
C VAL A 253 -8.18 -11.20 -16.33
N VAL A 254 -8.33 -9.99 -16.87
CA VAL A 254 -9.60 -9.27 -16.80
C VAL A 254 -10.54 -9.81 -17.88
N SER A 255 -11.68 -10.37 -17.47
CA SER A 255 -12.81 -10.52 -18.39
C SER A 255 -13.65 -9.27 -18.33
N ALA A 256 -13.85 -8.60 -19.47
CA ALA A 256 -14.69 -7.42 -19.56
C ALA A 256 -15.54 -7.49 -20.81
N ARG A 257 -16.76 -6.94 -20.72
CA ARG A 257 -17.70 -6.95 -21.84
C ARG A 257 -17.23 -6.12 -23.03
N SER A 258 -16.47 -5.05 -22.79
CA SER A 258 -15.86 -4.20 -23.81
C SER A 258 -14.62 -3.48 -23.28
N ARG A 259 -13.71 -3.10 -24.19
CA ARG A 259 -12.51 -2.29 -23.91
C ARG A 259 -12.81 -0.81 -24.22
N ASP A 260 -12.82 0.05 -23.21
CA ASP A 260 -12.83 1.50 -23.44
C ASP A 260 -11.38 2.01 -23.61
N THR A 261 -10.87 1.89 -24.83
CA THR A 261 -9.48 2.29 -25.13
C THR A 261 -9.31 3.80 -25.04
N ASP A 262 -10.32 4.58 -25.44
CA ASP A 262 -10.23 6.04 -25.45
C ASP A 262 -10.29 6.60 -24.02
N GLY A 263 -11.21 6.10 -23.18
CA GLY A 263 -11.28 6.43 -21.75
C GLY A 263 -9.99 6.06 -21.02
N PHE A 264 -9.45 4.87 -21.27
CA PHE A 264 -8.17 4.47 -20.70
C PHE A 264 -7.02 5.41 -21.13
N MET A 265 -6.95 5.80 -22.41
CA MET A 265 -5.89 6.71 -22.87
C MET A 265 -6.01 8.10 -22.23
N ARG A 266 -7.23 8.59 -21.96
CA ARG A 266 -7.44 9.82 -21.17
C ARG A 266 -6.96 9.63 -19.73
N PHE A 267 -7.41 8.57 -19.06
CA PHE A 267 -7.01 8.26 -17.69
C PHE A 267 -5.49 8.10 -17.55
N ALA A 268 -4.85 7.36 -18.47
CA ALA A 268 -3.41 7.18 -18.47
C ALA A 268 -2.65 8.51 -18.59
N LYS A 269 -3.16 9.45 -19.40
CA LYS A 269 -2.56 10.76 -19.61
C LYS A 269 -2.81 11.73 -18.45
N GLU A 270 -4.04 11.78 -17.95
CA GLU A 270 -4.49 12.80 -16.97
C GLU A 270 -4.30 12.35 -15.52
N VAL A 271 -4.19 11.05 -15.28
CA VAL A 271 -4.00 10.46 -13.97
C VAL A 271 -2.66 9.74 -13.88
N LEU A 272 -2.47 8.62 -14.57
CA LEU A 272 -1.30 7.76 -14.33
C LEU A 272 0.04 8.46 -14.59
N ALA A 273 0.17 9.15 -15.73
CA ALA A 273 1.41 9.85 -16.08
C ALA A 273 1.70 11.02 -15.14
N LEU A 274 0.67 11.75 -14.72
CA LEU A 274 0.84 12.88 -13.81
C LEU A 274 1.14 12.41 -12.38
N SER A 275 0.43 11.38 -11.89
CA SER A 275 0.78 10.72 -10.63
C SER A 275 2.23 10.23 -10.66
N LEU A 276 2.68 9.55 -11.72
CA LEU A 276 4.08 9.12 -11.82
C LEU A 276 5.07 10.29 -11.65
N ASN A 277 4.78 11.45 -12.25
CA ASN A 277 5.60 12.65 -12.07
C ASN A 277 5.54 13.23 -10.65
N ASP A 278 4.35 13.24 -10.04
CA ASP A 278 4.15 13.66 -8.64
C ASP A 278 5.04 12.83 -7.70
N LEU A 279 5.10 11.53 -7.94
CA LEU A 279 5.82 10.58 -7.11
C LEU A 279 7.32 10.64 -7.32
N ILE A 280 7.78 10.79 -8.57
CA ILE A 280 9.20 11.08 -8.84
C ILE A 280 9.61 12.36 -8.12
N THR A 281 8.76 13.40 -8.13
CA THR A 281 9.02 14.64 -7.39
C THR A 281 9.15 14.34 -5.90
N ILE A 282 8.17 13.67 -5.29
CA ILE A 282 8.18 13.34 -3.86
C ILE A 282 9.41 12.50 -3.49
N ALA A 283 9.76 11.49 -4.30
CA ALA A 283 10.91 10.61 -4.08
C ALA A 283 12.22 11.40 -4.01
N LEU A 284 12.39 12.42 -4.86
CA LEU A 284 13.56 13.28 -4.84
C LEU A 284 13.68 14.08 -3.53
N PHE A 285 12.56 14.56 -2.95
CA PHE A 285 12.57 15.29 -1.67
C PHE A 285 12.64 14.37 -0.46
N ALA A 286 12.15 13.15 -0.58
CA ALA A 286 12.29 12.12 0.45
C ALA A 286 13.66 11.44 0.45
N ASP A 287 14.58 11.81 -0.46
CA ASP A 287 15.85 11.11 -0.71
C ASP A 287 15.69 9.62 -1.04
N ALA A 288 14.53 9.24 -1.59
CA ALA A 288 14.23 7.88 -2.02
C ALA A 288 14.68 7.66 -3.48
N ARG A 289 15.95 7.98 -3.82
CA ARG A 289 16.42 7.95 -5.22
C ARG A 289 16.35 6.56 -5.86
N GLU A 290 16.64 5.52 -5.07
CA GLU A 290 16.58 4.13 -5.53
C GLU A 290 15.19 3.73 -6.03
N PHE A 291 14.12 4.36 -5.52
CA PHE A 291 12.77 4.16 -6.05
C PHE A 291 12.68 4.45 -7.55
N ILE A 292 13.36 5.51 -8.02
CA ILE A 292 13.36 5.91 -9.43
C ILE A 292 14.07 4.86 -10.29
N ASP A 293 15.17 4.32 -9.79
CA ASP A 293 15.94 3.29 -10.47
C ASP A 293 15.17 1.94 -10.48
N ASP A 294 14.55 1.60 -9.35
CA ASP A 294 13.84 0.32 -9.15
C ASP A 294 12.53 0.25 -9.92
N MET A 295 11.80 1.37 -10.02
CA MET A 295 10.57 1.48 -10.80
C MET A 295 10.85 1.55 -12.31
N GLY A 296 12.03 2.03 -12.70
CA GLY A 296 12.36 2.30 -14.10
C GLY A 296 11.64 3.54 -14.65
N GLN A 297 12.23 4.15 -15.69
CA GLN A 297 11.72 5.41 -16.23
C GLN A 297 10.68 5.20 -17.33
N GLY A 298 9.40 5.38 -17.00
CA GLY A 298 8.30 5.47 -17.96
C GLY A 298 8.06 4.18 -18.74
N LYS A 299 8.78 3.97 -19.85
CA LYS A 299 8.53 2.85 -20.77
C LYS A 299 8.69 1.47 -20.10
N PRO A 300 9.79 1.16 -19.37
CA PRO A 300 9.93 -0.14 -18.71
C PRO A 300 8.82 -0.40 -17.69
N PHE A 301 8.46 0.62 -16.90
CA PHE A 301 7.38 0.53 -15.92
C PHE A 301 6.03 0.16 -16.56
N PHE A 302 5.61 0.87 -17.61
CA PHE A 302 4.36 0.57 -18.29
C PHE A 302 4.42 -0.75 -19.09
N ALA A 303 5.59 -1.15 -19.59
CA ALA A 303 5.78 -2.44 -20.23
C ALA A 303 5.57 -3.59 -19.23
N ASP A 304 6.11 -3.46 -18.02
CA ASP A 304 5.92 -4.43 -16.95
C ASP A 304 4.46 -4.50 -16.47
N LEU A 305 3.79 -3.36 -16.28
CA LEU A 305 2.37 -3.32 -15.94
C LEU A 305 1.51 -4.03 -16.99
N TYR A 306 1.85 -3.86 -18.27
CA TYR A 306 1.18 -4.58 -19.35
C TYR A 306 1.51 -6.08 -19.31
N ALA A 307 2.79 -6.44 -19.09
CA ALA A 307 3.23 -7.83 -19.06
C ALA A 307 2.51 -8.63 -17.98
N ILE A 308 2.41 -8.12 -16.75
CA ILE A 308 1.76 -8.85 -15.64
C ILE A 308 0.25 -9.11 -15.87
N GLN A 309 -0.39 -8.37 -16.78
CA GLN A 309 -1.81 -8.52 -17.10
C GLN A 309 -2.06 -9.40 -18.32
N TYR A 310 -1.14 -9.38 -19.29
CA TYR A 310 -1.40 -9.91 -20.64
C TYR A 310 -0.37 -10.93 -21.13
N ALA A 311 0.76 -11.10 -20.46
CA ALA A 311 1.75 -12.08 -20.89
C ALA A 311 1.21 -13.50 -20.67
N GLU A 312 1.29 -14.33 -21.71
CA GLU A 312 0.87 -15.73 -21.63
C GLU A 312 1.80 -16.58 -20.74
N ASN A 313 3.07 -16.18 -20.61
CA ASN A 313 4.08 -16.86 -19.80
C ASN A 313 4.93 -15.81 -19.07
N LEU A 314 4.46 -15.37 -17.90
CA LEU A 314 5.12 -14.33 -17.13
C LEU A 314 6.32 -14.90 -16.35
N ASN A 315 7.53 -14.55 -16.78
CA ASN A 315 8.78 -14.90 -16.10
C ASN A 315 9.69 -13.68 -15.95
N ASP A 316 10.72 -13.80 -15.11
CA ASP A 316 11.63 -12.70 -14.77
C ASP A 316 12.35 -12.09 -15.99
N ALA A 317 12.53 -12.84 -17.08
CA ALA A 317 13.16 -12.31 -18.29
C ALA A 317 12.24 -11.39 -19.11
N VAL A 318 10.93 -11.41 -18.84
CA VAL A 318 9.94 -10.50 -19.45
C VAL A 318 9.87 -9.18 -18.69
N LEU A 319 10.22 -9.17 -17.39
CA LEU A 319 10.08 -8.01 -16.52
C LEU A 319 11.38 -7.19 -16.50
N GLU A 320 11.29 -5.93 -16.87
CA GLU A 320 12.45 -5.03 -17.02
C GLU A 320 12.87 -4.38 -15.69
N THR A 321 11.92 -4.09 -14.81
CA THR A 321 12.13 -3.29 -13.60
C THR A 321 12.33 -4.16 -12.37
N ARG A 322 13.13 -3.69 -11.40
CA ARG A 322 13.35 -4.40 -10.14
C ARG A 322 12.05 -4.51 -9.32
N ALA A 323 11.21 -3.49 -9.40
CA ALA A 323 9.89 -3.48 -8.77
C ALA A 323 9.01 -4.64 -9.27
N ALA A 324 8.91 -4.82 -10.59
CA ALA A 324 8.11 -5.90 -11.17
C ALA A 324 8.71 -7.28 -10.90
N GLN A 325 10.03 -7.42 -10.96
CA GLN A 325 10.72 -8.67 -10.64
C GLN A 325 10.50 -9.08 -9.17
N GLU A 326 10.61 -8.14 -8.23
CA GLU A 326 10.30 -8.43 -6.83
C GLU A 326 8.81 -8.74 -6.64
N TRP A 327 7.91 -7.98 -7.27
CA TRP A 327 6.48 -8.28 -7.25
C TRP A 327 6.21 -9.72 -7.69
N ARG A 328 6.81 -10.17 -8.80
CA ARG A 328 6.63 -11.53 -9.33
C ARG A 328 7.09 -12.60 -8.36
N ARG A 329 8.20 -12.34 -7.64
CA ARG A 329 8.73 -13.22 -6.60
C ARG A 329 7.79 -13.30 -5.39
N LEU A 330 7.20 -12.18 -4.98
CA LEU A 330 6.30 -12.10 -3.83
C LEU A 330 4.91 -12.66 -4.16
N TYR A 331 4.41 -12.47 -5.38
CA TYR A 331 3.04 -12.82 -5.77
C TYR A 331 2.68 -14.28 -5.47
N GLY A 332 3.51 -15.24 -5.91
CA GLY A 332 3.24 -16.66 -5.68
C GLY A 332 3.23 -17.06 -4.20
N VAL A 333 4.11 -16.45 -3.40
CA VAL A 333 4.16 -16.68 -1.95
C VAL A 333 2.96 -16.05 -1.27
N ASN A 334 2.57 -14.85 -1.69
CA ASN A 334 1.40 -14.14 -1.19
C ASN A 334 0.11 -14.95 -1.40
N GLU A 335 -0.06 -15.51 -2.61
CA GLU A 335 -1.19 -16.41 -2.93
C GLU A 335 -1.21 -17.65 -2.03
N ALA A 336 -0.05 -18.27 -1.82
CA ALA A 336 0.05 -19.42 -0.91
C ALA A 336 -0.33 -19.05 0.53
N ILE A 337 0.16 -17.90 1.02
CA ILE A 337 -0.17 -17.38 2.36
C ILE A 337 -1.68 -17.17 2.49
N MET A 338 -2.31 -16.49 1.52
CA MET A 338 -3.75 -16.18 1.55
C MET A 338 -4.61 -17.44 1.58
N ARG A 339 -4.22 -18.50 0.86
CA ARG A 339 -4.93 -19.79 0.90
C ARG A 339 -4.73 -20.51 2.23
N LEU A 340 -3.48 -20.60 2.70
CA LEU A 340 -3.14 -21.27 3.95
C LEU A 340 -3.71 -20.58 5.20
N SER A 341 -3.87 -19.25 5.16
CA SER A 341 -4.49 -18.48 6.23
C SER A 341 -6.03 -18.50 6.17
N GLY A 342 -6.61 -19.05 5.10
CA GLY A 342 -8.06 -19.04 4.88
C GLY A 342 -8.63 -17.67 4.49
N LEU A 343 -7.77 -16.68 4.19
CA LEU A 343 -8.20 -15.37 3.67
C LEU A 343 -8.67 -15.46 2.21
N ARG A 344 -8.30 -16.52 1.51
CA ARG A 344 -8.79 -16.84 0.17
C ARG A 344 -9.31 -18.27 0.14
N GLU A 345 -10.56 -18.46 -0.30
CA GLU A 345 -11.11 -19.79 -0.51
C GLU A 345 -10.30 -20.53 -1.60
N ASP A 346 -10.10 -21.84 -1.41
CA ASP A 346 -9.69 -22.73 -2.50
C ASP A 346 -10.78 -22.71 -3.58
N ARG A 347 -10.61 -21.87 -4.60
CA ARG A 347 -11.38 -22.05 -5.82
C ARG A 347 -11.02 -23.45 -6.32
N PRO A 348 -12.00 -24.36 -6.51
CA PRO A 348 -11.70 -25.62 -7.16
C PRO A 348 -11.06 -25.26 -8.50
N THR A 349 -9.80 -25.65 -8.68
CA THR A 349 -9.14 -25.61 -9.99
C THR A 349 -10.16 -26.17 -10.96
N LEU A 350 -10.62 -25.37 -11.93
CA LEU A 350 -11.48 -25.84 -12.99
C LEU A 350 -10.69 -26.94 -13.69
N SER A 351 -10.90 -28.18 -13.24
CA SER A 351 -10.24 -29.34 -13.80
C SER A 351 -10.51 -29.27 -15.29
N ALA A 352 -9.45 -29.35 -16.08
CA ALA A 352 -9.49 -29.26 -17.52
C ALA A 352 -10.44 -30.29 -18.12
N ASP A 353 -11.75 -30.01 -18.12
CA ASP A 353 -12.72 -30.73 -18.92
C ASP A 353 -12.63 -30.16 -20.33
N ARG A 354 -11.52 -30.52 -21.00
CA ARG A 354 -11.34 -30.39 -22.43
C ARG A 354 -12.23 -31.42 -23.12
N SER A 355 -13.55 -31.27 -22.99
CA SER A 355 -14.49 -32.05 -23.79
C SER A 355 -15.74 -31.23 -24.14
N ARG A 356 -15.56 -30.24 -25.03
CA ARG A 356 -16.64 -29.85 -25.95
C ARG A 356 -16.12 -29.86 -27.40
N PRO A 357 -16.70 -30.71 -28.27
CA PRO A 357 -16.40 -30.68 -29.70
C PRO A 357 -17.01 -29.44 -30.36
N ARG A 358 -16.36 -29.03 -31.46
CA ARG A 358 -16.65 -27.82 -32.26
C ARG A 358 -18.08 -27.75 -32.79
#